data_AF-A0A6V8NSZ3-F1
#
_entry.id   AF-A0A6V8NSZ3-F1
#
_cell.length_a   1.000
_cell.length_b   1.000
_cell.length_c   1.000
_cell.angle_alpha   90.00
_cell.angle_beta   90.00
_cell.angle_gamma   90.00
#
_symmetry.space_group_name_H-M   'P 1'
#
loop_
_entity.id
_entity.type
_entity.pdbx_description
1 polymer ?
#
loop_
_entity_poly.entity_id
_entity_poly.type
_entity_poly.pdbx_seq_one_letter_code
_entity_poly.pdbx_strand_id
1 'polypeptide(L)'
;MKVLGDAITVQIEEAVKFVLSNIRLVPSLDQIQREEQWEYPLPAVREAIVNALVHRDYSSSANVQISIFDDRLEVRNPGLLPEPLTPEALKGTHPSIPRNPLMAKAMFLWKYIEQWGRGTNRIMEQCLGYGLPEPTFLEELGGFVAVLYGRRYLVEELNQRQRQLLAHMEAKAKEITRSQYQKLVNIPDRTARMDLEDLVKRGYLQRLGRGKNVKYVLRGFSP
;
A
#
# COMPACT_ATOMS: atom_id res chain seq x y z
N MET A 1 15.57 -0.28 -17.55
CA MET A 1 14.55 0.74 -17.90
C MET A 1 13.74 0.22 -19.07
N LYS A 2 12.41 0.12 -18.97
CA LYS A 2 11.51 -0.31 -20.05
C LYS A 2 10.60 0.86 -20.40
N VAL A 3 10.50 1.22 -21.69
CA VAL A 3 9.59 2.26 -22.19
C VAL A 3 8.50 1.56 -23.00
N LEU A 4 7.24 1.94 -22.76
CA LEU A 4 6.06 1.39 -23.43
C LEU A 4 5.51 2.46 -24.39
N GLY A 5 5.14 2.09 -25.62
CA GLY A 5 4.86 3.04 -26.70
C GLY A 5 3.66 2.74 -27.60
N ASP A 6 2.75 1.86 -27.19
CA ASP A 6 1.59 1.42 -27.98
C ASP A 6 0.28 2.12 -27.52
N ALA A 7 -0.89 1.62 -27.92
CA ALA A 7 -2.19 2.06 -27.43
C ALA A 7 -2.24 2.06 -25.89
N ILE A 8 -2.95 3.03 -25.31
CA ILE A 8 -3.01 3.21 -23.84
C ILE A 8 -3.47 1.94 -23.12
N THR A 9 -4.40 1.18 -23.71
CA THR A 9 -4.86 -0.11 -23.15
C THR A 9 -3.74 -1.14 -23.09
N VAL A 10 -2.93 -1.24 -24.15
CA VAL A 10 -1.74 -2.10 -24.20
C VAL A 10 -0.72 -1.64 -23.17
N GLN A 11 -0.48 -0.33 -23.06
CA GLN A 11 0.42 0.23 -22.05
C GLN A 11 -0.01 -0.12 -20.62
N ILE A 12 -1.32 -0.07 -20.31
CA ILE A 12 -1.85 -0.49 -19.00
C ILE A 12 -1.51 -1.95 -18.72
N GLU A 13 -1.82 -2.85 -19.67
CA GLU A 13 -1.59 -4.28 -19.49
C GLU A 13 -0.09 -4.61 -19.36
N GLU A 14 0.74 -3.99 -20.19
CA GLU A 14 2.19 -4.19 -20.16
C GLU A 14 2.84 -3.60 -18.91
N ALA A 15 2.35 -2.46 -18.42
CA ALA A 15 2.81 -1.87 -17.17
C ALA A 15 2.45 -2.76 -15.97
N VAL A 16 1.21 -3.27 -15.92
CA VAL A 16 0.79 -4.22 -14.87
C VAL A 16 1.64 -5.50 -14.95
N LYS A 17 1.82 -6.08 -16.14
CA LYS A 17 2.70 -7.25 -16.33
C LYS A 17 4.12 -6.97 -15.89
N PHE A 18 4.66 -5.79 -16.24
CA PHE A 18 6.00 -5.38 -15.81
C PHE A 18 6.09 -5.33 -14.28
N VAL A 19 5.12 -4.72 -13.59
CA VAL A 19 5.10 -4.72 -12.11
C VAL A 19 5.05 -6.15 -11.58
N LEU A 20 4.12 -6.98 -12.05
CA LEU A 20 3.98 -8.37 -11.59
C LEU A 20 5.24 -9.20 -11.80
N SER A 21 5.96 -9.02 -12.91
CA SER A 21 7.22 -9.73 -13.17
C SER A 21 8.41 -9.24 -12.34
N ASN A 22 8.28 -8.11 -11.65
CA ASN A 22 9.36 -7.49 -10.87
C ASN A 22 9.02 -7.35 -9.37
N ILE A 23 7.86 -7.84 -8.94
CA ILE A 23 7.50 -7.95 -7.52
C ILE A 23 7.50 -9.42 -7.10
N ARG A 24 7.57 -9.67 -5.80
CA ARG A 24 7.68 -11.02 -5.27
C ARG A 24 6.31 -11.69 -5.12
N LEU A 25 6.35 -13.02 -5.14
CA LEU A 25 5.30 -13.84 -4.56
C LEU A 25 5.62 -14.03 -3.07
N VAL A 26 4.64 -13.74 -2.22
CA VAL A 26 4.70 -13.87 -0.76
C VAL A 26 3.65 -14.86 -0.29
N PRO A 27 3.85 -15.57 0.83
CA PRO A 27 2.82 -16.43 1.38
C PRO A 27 1.55 -15.63 1.71
N SER A 28 0.39 -16.19 1.33
CA SER A 28 -0.94 -15.72 1.73
C SER A 28 -1.18 -15.98 3.21
N LEU A 29 -1.86 -15.04 3.86
CA LEU A 29 -2.02 -15.00 5.32
C LEU A 29 -3.37 -15.56 5.78
N ASP A 30 -4.32 -15.61 4.86
CA ASP A 30 -5.73 -15.87 5.14
C ASP A 30 -6.10 -17.34 4.94
N GLN A 31 -5.17 -18.16 4.46
CA GLN A 31 -5.42 -19.55 4.10
C GLN A 31 -4.63 -20.56 4.94
N ILE A 32 -5.29 -21.68 5.26
CA ILE A 32 -4.70 -22.81 6.00
C ILE A 32 -3.63 -23.51 5.13
N GLN A 33 -3.79 -23.46 3.82
CA GLN A 33 -2.78 -23.91 2.85
C GLN A 33 -1.92 -22.72 2.40
N ARG A 34 -0.63 -22.99 2.19
CA ARG A 34 0.36 -21.99 1.76
C ARG A 34 0.13 -21.65 0.29
N GLU A 35 -0.86 -20.79 0.01
CA GLU A 35 -1.00 -20.16 -1.31
C GLU A 35 -0.03 -18.99 -1.43
N GLU A 36 0.55 -18.82 -2.60
CA GLU A 36 1.39 -17.67 -2.93
C GLU A 36 0.52 -16.55 -3.50
N GLN A 37 0.77 -15.33 -3.05
CA GLN A 37 0.09 -14.13 -3.51
C GLN A 37 1.12 -13.04 -3.84
N TRP A 38 0.77 -12.08 -4.68
CA TRP A 38 1.68 -10.99 -5.03
C TRP A 38 2.02 -10.10 -3.83
N GLU A 39 3.17 -9.42 -3.86
CA GLU A 39 3.57 -8.50 -2.80
C GLU A 39 2.58 -7.33 -2.60
N TYR A 40 1.89 -6.93 -3.67
CA TYR A 40 0.90 -5.87 -3.69
C TYR A 40 -0.45 -6.40 -4.21
N PRO A 41 -1.59 -5.85 -3.72
CA PRO A 41 -2.89 -6.19 -4.28
C PRO A 41 -2.99 -5.70 -5.74
N LEU A 42 -3.18 -6.65 -6.66
CA LEU A 42 -3.31 -6.36 -8.10
C LEU A 42 -4.34 -5.26 -8.42
N PRO A 43 -5.52 -5.20 -7.76
CA PRO A 43 -6.47 -4.10 -7.98
C PRO A 43 -5.87 -2.72 -7.68
N ALA A 44 -5.07 -2.58 -6.62
CA ALA A 44 -4.45 -1.30 -6.24
C ALA A 44 -3.37 -0.88 -7.25
N VAL A 45 -2.54 -1.83 -7.70
CA VAL A 45 -1.52 -1.59 -8.73
C VAL A 45 -2.17 -1.12 -10.03
N ARG A 46 -3.23 -1.82 -10.47
CA ARG A 46 -3.97 -1.47 -11.68
C ARG A 46 -4.59 -0.08 -11.57
N GLU A 47 -5.25 0.20 -10.46
CA GLU A 47 -5.90 1.50 -10.20
C GLU A 47 -4.88 2.65 -10.17
N ALA A 48 -3.71 2.45 -9.56
CA ALA A 48 -2.63 3.45 -9.55
C ALA A 48 -2.11 3.77 -10.97
N ILE A 49 -1.87 2.74 -11.79
CA ILE A 49 -1.42 2.90 -13.18
C ILE A 49 -2.48 3.60 -14.05
N VAL A 50 -3.73 3.17 -13.95
CA VAL A 50 -4.84 3.77 -14.71
C VAL A 50 -5.03 5.23 -14.31
N ASN A 51 -5.02 5.53 -13.01
CA ASN A 51 -5.14 6.91 -12.52
C ASN A 51 -3.97 7.78 -13.00
N ALA A 52 -2.75 7.24 -13.04
CA ALA A 52 -1.62 7.98 -13.58
C ALA A 52 -1.82 8.33 -15.07
N LEU A 53 -2.31 7.40 -15.90
CA LEU A 53 -2.54 7.67 -17.32
C LEU A 53 -3.71 8.64 -17.55
N VAL A 54 -4.79 8.52 -16.77
CA VAL A 54 -5.98 9.37 -16.88
C VAL A 54 -5.73 10.80 -16.41
N HIS A 55 -4.92 10.97 -15.37
CA HIS A 55 -4.61 12.28 -14.79
C HIS A 55 -3.32 12.90 -15.33
N ARG A 56 -2.64 12.23 -16.28
CA ARG A 56 -1.39 12.71 -16.87
C ARG A 56 -1.54 14.07 -17.52
N ASP A 57 -0.56 14.94 -17.28
CA ASP A 57 -0.37 16.13 -18.10
C ASP A 57 0.20 15.74 -19.47
N TYR A 58 -0.67 15.65 -20.48
CA TYR A 58 -0.27 15.31 -21.85
C TYR A 58 0.42 16.46 -22.60
N SER A 59 0.48 17.66 -22.03
CA SER A 59 1.32 18.75 -22.57
C SER A 59 2.81 18.55 -22.24
N SER A 60 3.12 17.76 -21.22
CA SER A 60 4.48 17.41 -20.84
C SER A 60 5.05 16.29 -21.72
N SER A 61 6.34 16.37 -22.04
CA SER A 61 7.09 15.29 -22.71
C SER A 61 7.52 14.17 -21.75
N ALA A 62 7.34 14.35 -20.44
CA ALA A 62 7.74 13.35 -19.45
C ALA A 62 6.76 12.16 -19.38
N ASN A 63 7.27 10.95 -19.27
CA ASN A 63 6.42 9.76 -19.14
C ASN A 63 5.86 9.62 -17.72
N VAL A 64 4.77 8.86 -17.57
CA VAL A 64 4.44 8.24 -16.28
C VAL A 64 5.58 7.27 -15.94
N GLN A 65 6.10 7.37 -14.73
CA GLN A 65 7.23 6.57 -14.25
C GLN A 65 6.74 5.59 -13.20
N ILE A 66 7.14 4.33 -13.34
CA ILE A 66 6.86 3.28 -12.37
C ILE A 66 8.21 2.81 -11.84
N SER A 67 8.43 3.03 -10.54
CA SER A 67 9.66 2.65 -9.85
C SER A 67 9.34 1.58 -8.82
N ILE A 68 10.06 0.46 -8.88
CA ILE A 68 9.88 -0.68 -7.97
C ILE A 68 11.12 -0.74 -7.09
N PHE A 69 10.92 -0.56 -5.79
CA PHE A 69 11.95 -0.66 -4.77
C PHE A 69 11.71 -1.92 -3.93
N ASP A 70 12.69 -2.25 -3.09
CA ASP A 70 12.58 -3.39 -2.17
C ASP A 70 11.42 -3.26 -1.17
N ASP A 71 11.04 -2.03 -0.83
CA ASP A 71 10.09 -1.70 0.22
C ASP A 71 8.81 -1.04 -0.29
N ARG A 72 8.79 -0.53 -1.53
CA ARG A 72 7.64 0.21 -2.07
C ARG A 72 7.57 0.20 -3.61
N LEU A 73 6.38 0.45 -4.12
CA LEU A 73 6.07 0.75 -5.51
C LEU A 73 5.68 2.23 -5.63
N GLU A 74 6.34 2.97 -6.51
CA GLU A 74 6.00 4.36 -6.80
C GLU A 74 5.46 4.50 -8.23
N VAL A 75 4.33 5.18 -8.37
CA VAL A 75 3.77 5.59 -9.65
C VAL A 75 3.76 7.12 -9.70
N ARG A 76 4.71 7.68 -10.46
CA ARG A 76 4.91 9.12 -10.63
C ARG A 76 4.29 9.59 -11.94
N ASN A 77 3.51 10.66 -11.84
CA ASN A 77 2.82 11.30 -12.94
C ASN A 77 3.35 12.74 -13.15
N PRO A 78 3.66 13.17 -14.39
CA PRO A 78 3.86 14.58 -14.66
C PRO A 78 2.59 15.40 -14.41
N GLY A 79 2.77 16.52 -13.71
CA GLY A 79 1.70 17.45 -13.36
C GLY A 79 1.18 17.26 -11.94
N LEU A 80 0.62 18.34 -11.42
CA LEU A 80 0.04 18.43 -10.07
C LEU A 80 -1.45 18.06 -10.09
N LEU A 81 -2.03 17.92 -8.90
CA LEU A 81 -3.46 17.80 -8.71
C LEU A 81 -4.17 19.08 -9.19
N PRO A 82 -5.36 18.95 -9.79
CA PRO A 82 -6.16 20.11 -10.13
C PRO A 82 -6.73 20.73 -8.84
N GLU A 83 -6.68 22.06 -8.74
CA GLU A 83 -7.33 22.77 -7.64
C GLU A 83 -8.84 22.44 -7.59
N PRO A 84 -9.45 22.30 -6.40
CA PRO A 84 -8.88 22.52 -5.06
C PRO A 84 -8.34 21.24 -4.39
N LEU A 85 -8.02 20.19 -5.14
CA LEU A 85 -7.56 18.92 -4.56
C LEU A 85 -6.16 19.06 -3.97
N THR A 86 -5.96 18.53 -2.76
CA THR A 86 -4.64 18.35 -2.13
C THR A 86 -4.39 16.87 -1.87
N PRO A 87 -3.13 16.45 -1.69
CA PRO A 87 -2.81 15.06 -1.35
C PRO A 87 -3.54 14.54 -0.09
N GLU A 88 -3.77 15.40 0.89
CA GLU A 88 -4.52 15.06 2.11
C GLU A 88 -6.01 14.83 1.81
N ALA A 89 -6.59 15.63 0.92
CA ALA A 89 -7.99 15.50 0.52
C ALA A 89 -8.28 14.16 -0.17
N LEU A 90 -7.29 13.58 -0.86
CA LEU A 90 -7.40 12.27 -1.53
C LEU A 90 -7.63 11.10 -0.57
N LYS A 91 -7.39 11.30 0.73
CA LYS A 91 -7.69 10.31 1.77
C LYS A 91 -9.16 10.30 2.21
N GLY A 92 -9.87 11.39 1.95
CA GLY A 92 -11.28 11.56 2.32
C GLY A 92 -12.22 11.36 1.15
N THR A 93 -13.45 11.84 1.31
CA THR A 93 -14.39 11.99 0.20
C THR A 93 -14.02 13.24 -0.59
N HIS A 94 -13.78 13.10 -1.89
CA HIS A 94 -13.42 14.22 -2.76
C HIS A 94 -14.10 14.08 -4.14
N PRO A 95 -14.28 15.20 -4.87
CA PRO A 95 -14.76 15.13 -6.25
C PRO A 95 -13.73 14.44 -7.15
N SER A 96 -14.21 13.77 -8.19
CA SER A 96 -13.36 13.29 -9.28
C SER A 96 -13.16 14.42 -10.28
N ILE A 97 -11.95 14.99 -10.34
CA ILE A 97 -11.60 16.01 -11.33
C ILE A 97 -10.56 15.42 -12.29
N PRO A 98 -10.99 14.69 -13.34
CA PRO A 98 -10.07 14.12 -14.32
C PRO A 98 -9.48 15.23 -15.20
N ARG A 99 -8.15 15.27 -15.32
CA ARG A 99 -7.45 16.17 -16.26
C ARG A 99 -7.81 15.87 -17.71
N ASN A 100 -8.08 14.60 -18.01
CA ASN A 100 -8.47 14.12 -19.34
C ASN A 100 -9.87 13.45 -19.30
N PRO A 101 -10.97 14.23 -19.32
CA PRO A 101 -12.33 13.68 -19.13
C PRO A 101 -12.74 12.63 -20.17
N LEU A 102 -12.34 12.80 -21.44
CA LEU A 102 -12.63 11.83 -22.50
C LEU A 102 -11.91 10.50 -22.28
N MET A 103 -10.64 10.57 -21.84
CA MET A 103 -9.87 9.39 -21.51
C MET A 103 -10.47 8.66 -20.30
N ALA A 104 -10.83 9.40 -19.26
CA ALA A 104 -11.49 8.84 -18.10
C ALA A 104 -12.81 8.15 -18.47
N LYS A 105 -13.61 8.77 -19.37
CA LYS A 105 -14.85 8.18 -19.87
C LYS A 105 -14.59 6.89 -20.67
N ALA A 106 -13.57 6.87 -21.52
CA ALA A 106 -13.17 5.67 -22.25
C ALA A 106 -12.74 4.54 -21.30
N MET A 107 -11.92 4.85 -20.30
CA MET A 107 -11.48 3.87 -19.29
C MET A 107 -12.63 3.33 -18.45
N PHE A 108 -13.63 4.14 -18.15
CA PHE A 108 -14.87 3.69 -17.51
C PHE A 108 -15.66 2.72 -18.41
N LEU A 109 -15.85 3.07 -19.68
CA LEU A 109 -16.56 2.21 -20.65
C LEU A 109 -15.83 0.88 -20.90
N TRP A 110 -14.50 0.89 -20.87
CA TRP A 110 -13.66 -0.30 -20.98
C TRP A 110 -13.50 -1.08 -19.66
N LYS A 111 -14.16 -0.66 -18.58
CA LYS A 111 -14.10 -1.30 -17.25
C LYS A 111 -12.71 -1.31 -16.61
N TYR A 112 -11.84 -0.38 -17.00
CA TYR A 112 -10.59 -0.11 -16.28
C TYR A 112 -10.84 0.72 -15.00
N ILE A 113 -11.86 1.58 -15.01
CA ILE A 113 -12.33 2.37 -13.86
C ILE A 113 -13.76 1.95 -13.51
N GLU A 114 -14.04 1.67 -12.24
CA GLU A 114 -15.38 1.23 -11.80
C GLU A 114 -16.27 2.38 -11.28
N GLN A 115 -15.69 3.35 -10.59
CA GLN A 115 -16.42 4.48 -10.00
C GLN A 115 -15.57 5.75 -10.00
N TRP A 116 -16.20 6.87 -10.35
CA TRP A 116 -15.57 8.18 -10.33
C TRP A 116 -15.25 8.63 -8.90
N GLY A 117 -14.04 9.17 -8.70
CA GLY A 117 -13.70 9.87 -7.45
C GLY A 117 -13.47 8.98 -6.23
N ARG A 118 -13.35 7.66 -6.42
CA ARG A 118 -12.98 6.72 -5.35
C ARG A 118 -11.69 5.96 -5.64
N GLY A 119 -10.97 6.30 -6.72
CA GLY A 119 -9.79 5.54 -7.15
C GLY A 119 -8.71 5.48 -6.06
N THR A 120 -8.36 6.62 -5.47
CA THR A 120 -7.41 6.69 -4.34
C THR A 120 -7.93 5.99 -3.09
N ASN A 121 -9.22 6.11 -2.77
CA ASN A 121 -9.84 5.38 -1.66
C ASN A 121 -9.79 3.87 -1.87
N ARG A 122 -10.04 3.38 -3.09
CA ARG A 122 -9.90 1.96 -3.41
C ARG A 122 -8.47 1.48 -3.26
N ILE A 123 -7.47 2.25 -3.70
CA ILE A 123 -6.06 1.89 -3.46
C ILE A 123 -5.82 1.74 -1.95
N MET A 124 -6.28 2.68 -1.13
CA MET A 124 -6.14 2.59 0.33
C MET A 124 -6.86 1.36 0.91
N GLU A 125 -8.12 1.14 0.55
CA GLU A 125 -8.92 -0.01 1.01
C GLU A 125 -8.26 -1.33 0.64
N GLN A 126 -7.75 -1.45 -0.59
CA GLN A 126 -7.06 -2.64 -1.06
C GLN A 126 -5.75 -2.85 -0.31
N CYS A 127 -4.91 -1.83 -0.15
CA CYS A 127 -3.67 -1.94 0.62
C CYS A 127 -3.94 -2.36 2.08
N LEU A 128 -4.86 -1.68 2.77
CA LEU A 128 -5.22 -1.99 4.15
C LEU A 128 -5.85 -3.37 4.31
N GLY A 129 -6.72 -3.76 3.38
CA GLY A 129 -7.31 -5.10 3.31
C GLY A 129 -6.26 -6.18 3.09
N TYR A 130 -5.20 -5.86 2.34
CA TYR A 130 -4.05 -6.74 2.10
C TYR A 130 -3.04 -6.81 3.26
N GLY A 131 -3.29 -6.07 4.34
CA GLY A 131 -2.37 -5.96 5.49
C GLY A 131 -1.14 -5.11 5.22
N LEU A 132 -1.19 -4.25 4.19
CA LEU A 132 -0.14 -3.27 3.88
C LEU A 132 -0.46 -1.91 4.55
N PRO A 133 0.54 -1.03 4.70
CA PRO A 133 0.32 0.35 5.15
C PRO A 133 -0.62 1.13 4.23
N GLU A 134 -1.15 2.24 4.74
CA GLU A 134 -1.79 3.23 3.89
C GLU A 134 -0.81 3.73 2.83
N PRO A 135 -1.23 3.82 1.55
CA PRO A 135 -0.42 4.47 0.53
C PRO A 135 -0.24 5.96 0.84
N THR A 136 0.86 6.52 0.35
CA THR A 136 1.11 7.97 0.41
C THR A 136 0.87 8.58 -0.96
N PHE A 137 0.14 9.69 -0.99
CA PHE A 137 0.02 10.55 -2.15
C PHE A 137 0.74 11.85 -1.83
N LEU A 138 1.57 12.34 -2.75
CA LEU A 138 2.36 13.54 -2.54
C LEU A 138 2.65 14.25 -3.87
N GLU A 139 2.92 15.54 -3.78
CA GLU A 139 3.38 16.36 -4.90
C GLU A 139 4.85 16.71 -4.69
N GLU A 140 5.70 16.36 -5.66
CA GLU A 140 7.14 16.52 -5.54
C GLU A 140 7.77 16.82 -6.90
N LEU A 141 8.67 17.81 -6.95
CA LEU A 141 9.37 18.23 -8.18
C LEU A 141 8.41 18.46 -9.37
N GLY A 142 7.25 19.08 -9.12
CA GLY A 142 6.24 19.39 -10.16
C GLY A 142 5.44 18.18 -10.68
N GLY A 143 5.47 17.04 -9.98
CA GLY A 143 4.69 15.86 -10.33
C GLY A 143 3.95 15.28 -9.12
N PHE A 144 2.90 14.52 -9.41
CA PHE A 144 2.16 13.75 -8.41
C PHE A 144 2.74 12.33 -8.29
N VAL A 145 2.90 11.83 -7.07
CA VAL A 145 3.44 10.49 -6.80
C VAL A 145 2.47 9.72 -5.91
N ALA A 146 2.10 8.53 -6.34
CA ALA A 146 1.42 7.53 -5.52
C ALA A 146 2.42 6.47 -5.06
N VAL A 147 2.58 6.31 -3.75
CA VAL A 147 3.51 5.38 -3.12
C VAL A 147 2.71 4.28 -2.42
N LEU A 148 2.87 3.04 -2.90
CA LEU A 148 2.31 1.84 -2.28
C LEU A 148 3.42 1.13 -1.53
N TYR A 149 3.29 0.99 -0.22
CA TYR A 149 4.31 0.33 0.59
C TYR A 149 4.11 -1.18 0.63
N GLY A 150 5.20 -1.92 0.44
CA GLY A 150 5.26 -3.37 0.58
C GLY A 150 5.48 -3.80 2.03
N ARG A 151 5.56 -5.11 2.26
CA ARG A 151 5.78 -5.67 3.60
C ARG A 151 7.15 -5.34 4.18
N ARG A 152 8.16 -5.03 3.37
CA ARG A 152 9.49 -4.66 3.89
C ARG A 152 9.55 -3.27 4.51
N TYR A 153 8.83 -2.30 3.94
CA TYR A 153 8.74 -0.94 4.50
C TYR A 153 8.29 -0.95 5.96
N LEU A 154 7.34 -1.84 6.23
CA LEU A 154 6.91 -2.16 7.56
C LEU A 154 8.16 -2.50 8.44
N VAL A 155 8.88 -3.59 8.17
CA VAL A 155 10.01 -4.02 9.03
C VAL A 155 11.08 -2.93 9.24
N GLU A 156 11.35 -2.11 8.22
CA GLU A 156 12.40 -1.08 8.27
C GLU A 156 12.10 0.06 9.23
N GLU A 157 10.84 0.50 9.35
CA GLU A 157 10.49 1.56 10.31
C GLU A 157 10.43 1.09 11.77
N LEU A 158 10.47 -0.22 12.01
CA LEU A 158 10.42 -0.75 13.37
C LEU A 158 11.71 -0.48 14.13
N ASN A 159 11.55 -0.05 15.36
CA ASN A 159 12.68 0.03 16.28
C ASN A 159 13.16 -1.38 16.68
N GLN A 160 14.36 -1.47 17.27
CA GLN A 160 15.00 -2.76 17.59
C GLN A 160 14.12 -3.68 18.46
N ARG A 161 13.37 -3.11 19.42
CA ARG A 161 12.47 -3.86 20.31
C ARG A 161 11.23 -4.40 19.58
N GLN A 162 10.64 -3.62 18.70
CA GLN A 162 9.53 -4.05 17.86
C GLN A 162 9.96 -5.17 16.88
N ARG A 163 11.14 -5.05 16.26
CA ARG A 163 11.70 -6.12 15.41
C ARG A 163 11.91 -7.41 16.20
N GLN A 164 12.47 -7.31 17.42
CA GLN A 164 12.66 -8.45 18.30
C GLN A 164 11.32 -9.12 18.68
N LEU A 165 10.28 -8.32 18.91
CA LEU A 165 8.94 -8.85 19.17
C LEU A 165 8.41 -9.65 17.98
N LEU A 166 8.40 -9.08 16.78
CA LEU A 166 7.86 -9.76 15.60
C LEU A 166 8.65 -11.04 15.28
N ALA A 167 9.98 -10.99 15.33
CA ALA A 167 10.83 -12.17 15.16
C ALA A 167 10.55 -13.25 16.21
N HIS A 168 10.29 -12.86 17.47
CA HIS A 168 9.91 -13.82 18.52
C HIS A 168 8.54 -14.44 18.23
N MET A 169 7.57 -13.65 17.79
CA MET A 169 6.23 -14.13 17.49
C MET A 169 6.20 -15.08 16.28
N GLU A 170 7.02 -14.81 15.26
CA GLU A 170 7.19 -15.71 14.12
C GLU A 170 7.84 -17.03 14.51
N ALA A 171 8.90 -16.99 15.34
CA ALA A 171 9.67 -18.17 15.69
C ALA A 171 9.00 -19.06 16.76
N LYS A 172 8.24 -18.48 17.69
CA LYS A 172 7.81 -19.18 18.92
C LYS A 172 6.32 -19.11 19.24
N ALA A 173 5.61 -18.04 18.88
CA ALA A 173 4.21 -17.89 19.25
C ALA A 173 3.47 -16.86 18.38
N LYS A 174 2.42 -17.29 17.67
CA LYS A 174 1.58 -16.37 16.86
C LYS A 174 0.81 -15.35 17.67
N GLU A 175 0.77 -15.46 19.01
CA GLU A 175 0.11 -14.51 19.91
C GLU A 175 0.99 -14.14 21.11
N ILE A 176 0.80 -12.91 21.63
CA ILE A 176 1.47 -12.41 22.81
C ILE A 176 0.54 -11.52 23.64
N THR A 177 0.72 -11.52 24.95
CA THR A 177 0.11 -10.55 25.87
C THR A 177 1.09 -9.41 26.17
N ARG A 178 0.56 -8.27 26.61
CA ARG A 178 1.40 -7.13 27.00
C ARG A 178 2.43 -7.49 28.09
N SER A 179 2.04 -8.31 29.07
CA SER A 179 2.94 -8.75 30.15
C SER A 179 4.05 -9.69 29.65
N GLN A 180 3.77 -10.50 28.63
CA GLN A 180 4.79 -11.34 27.99
C GLN A 180 5.79 -10.48 27.20
N TYR A 181 5.32 -9.46 26.47
CA TYR A 181 6.19 -8.54 25.75
C TYR A 181 7.12 -7.75 26.69
N GLN A 182 6.60 -7.27 27.82
CA GLN A 182 7.42 -6.61 28.85
C GLN A 182 8.58 -7.49 29.31
N LYS A 183 8.32 -8.77 29.58
CA LYS A 183 9.35 -9.72 30.02
C LYS A 183 10.33 -10.07 28.91
N LEU A 184 9.88 -10.11 27.66
CA LEU A 184 10.72 -10.46 26.52
C LEU A 184 11.82 -9.42 26.27
N VAL A 185 11.47 -8.13 26.36
CA VAL A 185 12.38 -7.02 26.03
C VAL A 185 12.84 -6.25 27.28
N ASN A 186 12.31 -6.57 28.45
CA ASN A 186 12.59 -5.89 29.72
C ASN A 186 12.28 -4.38 29.67
N ILE A 187 11.02 -4.04 29.39
CA ILE A 187 10.54 -2.65 29.26
C ILE A 187 9.34 -2.34 30.17
N PRO A 188 9.11 -1.07 30.57
CA PRO A 188 7.95 -0.68 31.35
C PRO A 188 6.60 -0.88 30.62
N ASP A 189 5.50 -1.02 31.39
CA ASP A 189 4.15 -1.24 30.83
C ASP A 189 3.71 -0.17 29.85
N ARG A 190 4.04 1.09 30.13
CA ARG A 190 3.73 2.23 29.26
C ARG A 190 4.39 2.08 27.89
N THR A 191 5.68 1.75 27.85
CA THR A 191 6.44 1.56 26.60
C THR A 191 5.91 0.36 25.83
N ALA A 192 5.65 -0.75 26.53
CA ALA A 192 5.07 -1.94 25.92
C ALA A 192 3.70 -1.66 25.30
N ARG A 193 2.85 -0.87 25.98
CA ARG A 193 1.56 -0.44 25.45
C ARG A 193 1.73 0.42 24.19
N MET A 194 2.60 1.42 24.23
CA MET A 194 2.83 2.31 23.09
C MET A 194 3.33 1.55 21.86
N ASP A 195 4.30 0.65 22.03
CA ASP A 195 4.83 -0.16 20.92
C ASP A 195 3.75 -1.09 20.35
N LEU A 196 2.94 -1.74 21.20
CA LEU A 196 1.87 -2.64 20.75
C LEU A 196 0.75 -1.87 20.05
N GLU A 197 0.40 -0.67 20.53
CA GLU A 197 -0.58 0.21 19.88
C GLU A 197 -0.06 0.70 18.52
N ASP A 198 1.22 1.06 18.43
CA ASP A 198 1.88 1.44 17.18
C ASP A 198 1.91 0.25 16.19
N LEU A 199 2.26 -0.94 16.64
CA LEU A 199 2.26 -2.16 15.81
C LEU A 199 0.85 -2.57 15.36
N VAL A 200 -0.18 -2.34 16.17
CA VAL A 200 -1.58 -2.52 15.76
C VAL A 200 -1.99 -1.47 14.73
N LYS A 201 -1.64 -0.20 14.95
CA LYS A 201 -1.93 0.89 14.02
C LYS A 201 -1.27 0.68 12.66
N ARG A 202 -0.04 0.17 12.65
CA ARG A 202 0.72 -0.17 11.44
C ARG A 202 0.31 -1.52 10.82
N GLY A 203 -0.59 -2.26 11.45
CA GLY A 203 -1.19 -3.46 10.86
C GLY A 203 -0.45 -4.79 11.09
N TYR A 204 0.68 -4.82 11.82
CA TYR A 204 1.39 -6.06 12.14
C TYR A 204 0.68 -6.96 13.12
N LEU A 205 -0.02 -6.33 14.07
CA LEU A 205 -0.68 -7.02 15.16
C LEU A 205 -2.17 -6.76 15.09
N GLN A 206 -2.95 -7.80 15.32
CA GLN A 206 -4.37 -7.68 15.58
C GLN A 206 -4.62 -7.77 17.08
N ARG A 207 -5.32 -6.78 17.64
CA ARG A 207 -5.74 -6.82 19.04
C ARG A 207 -7.02 -7.63 19.17
N LEU A 208 -6.97 -8.72 19.95
CA LEU A 208 -8.11 -9.57 20.27
C LEU A 208 -8.48 -9.48 21.75
N GLY A 209 -9.78 -9.49 22.05
CA GLY A 209 -10.32 -9.46 23.42
C GLY A 209 -10.50 -8.07 24.03
N ARG A 210 -10.99 -8.04 25.28
CA ARG A 210 -11.25 -6.81 26.07
C ARG A 210 -10.69 -6.93 27.49
N GLY A 211 -10.31 -5.78 28.07
CA GLY A 211 -9.85 -5.70 29.46
C GLY A 211 -8.56 -6.49 29.73
N LYS A 212 -8.59 -7.38 30.73
CA LYS A 212 -7.44 -8.20 31.14
C LYS A 212 -7.11 -9.35 30.18
N ASN A 213 -8.02 -9.68 29.26
CA ASN A 213 -7.86 -10.79 28.32
C ASN A 213 -7.40 -10.32 26.92
N VAL A 214 -6.78 -9.14 26.83
CA VAL A 214 -6.28 -8.62 25.56
C VAL A 214 -5.04 -9.40 25.13
N LYS A 215 -5.10 -9.97 23.93
CA LYS A 215 -3.98 -10.60 23.24
C LYS A 215 -3.70 -9.87 21.94
N TYR A 216 -2.45 -9.95 21.48
CA TYR A 216 -2.01 -9.42 20.21
C TYR A 216 -1.55 -10.59 19.35
N VAL A 217 -2.11 -10.72 18.16
CA VAL A 217 -1.84 -11.83 17.24
C VAL A 217 -1.10 -11.30 16.03
N LEU A 218 -0.08 -12.02 15.57
CA LEU A 218 0.65 -11.68 14.35
C LEU A 218 -0.29 -11.79 13.16
N ARG A 219 -0.45 -10.70 12.41
CA ARG A 219 -1.12 -10.70 11.11
C ARG A 219 -0.06 -11.19 10.11
N GLY A 220 -0.13 -12.48 9.75
CA GLY A 220 0.93 -13.26 9.11
C GLY A 220 2.06 -12.48 8.42
N PHE A 221 3.03 -12.03 9.19
CA PHE A 221 4.19 -11.37 8.64
C PHE A 221 5.23 -12.46 8.39
N SER A 222 5.89 -12.43 7.24
CA SER A 222 7.15 -13.13 7.03
C SER A 222 8.10 -12.07 6.46
N PRO A 223 9.18 -11.71 7.16
CA PRO A 223 10.21 -10.80 6.68
C PRO A 223 10.94 -11.36 5.44
#